data_AF-A0A0H4WY78-F1
#
_entry.id   AF-A0A0H4WY78-F1
#
_cell.length_a   1.000
_cell.length_b   1.000
_cell.length_c   1.000
_cell.angle_alpha   90.00
_cell.angle_beta   90.00
_cell.angle_gamma   90.00
#
_symmetry.space_group_name_H-M   'P 1'
#
loop_
_entity.id
_entity.type
_entity.pdbx_description
1 polymer ?
#
loop_
_entity_poly.entity_id
_entity_poly.type
_entity_poly.pdbx_seq_one_letter_code
_entity_poly.pdbx_strand_id
1 'polypeptide(L)'
;MTMQTPTKPAREPGLFTQAVTSFGQGLIDVVSTLGGIVAMGLDVFRWSVRRPFRLANLFAQLDFVGVGSIFIVSLTGAFTGMVFALQTSTAFQLFDAESLVGPTVALTLTRELAAVFSALMVTMRAGSAMCTELGTMRVTEQVDALETMAVNPVQYLLVPRVLAGLFMVPALTMLFNTMGMGGAYVVAVGAWASRPARSCRAPSNGWRPKMCSRGSSRAPCSGCPWRSSAASRGSTPRAAPRG
;
A
#
# COMPACT_ATOMS: atom_id res chain seq x y z
N MET A 1 34.85 -23.81 -46.95
CA MET A 1 35.22 -22.70 -47.86
C MET A 1 33.98 -21.84 -48.08
N THR A 2 33.58 -21.05 -47.08
CA THR A 2 32.41 -20.16 -47.17
C THR A 2 32.88 -18.78 -47.63
N MET A 3 32.50 -18.44 -48.85
CA MET A 3 32.75 -17.18 -49.53
C MET A 3 32.21 -16.01 -48.67
N GLN A 4 33.10 -15.29 -47.98
CA GLN A 4 32.76 -13.98 -47.42
C GLN A 4 32.54 -13.03 -48.60
N THR A 5 31.30 -12.60 -48.82
CA THR A 5 31.03 -11.51 -49.76
C THR A 5 31.65 -10.24 -49.20
N PRO A 6 32.44 -9.48 -49.98
CA PRO A 6 33.04 -8.24 -49.52
C PRO A 6 31.93 -7.24 -49.19
N THR A 7 31.78 -6.92 -47.91
CA THR A 7 30.93 -5.81 -47.47
C THR A 7 31.51 -4.53 -48.05
N LYS A 8 30.70 -3.86 -48.91
CA LYS A 8 30.97 -2.54 -49.50
C LYS A 8 31.51 -1.59 -48.41
N PRO A 9 32.61 -0.85 -48.65
CA PRO A 9 33.16 0.05 -47.64
C PRO A 9 32.09 1.05 -47.24
N ALA A 10 31.72 1.04 -45.96
CA ALA A 10 30.72 1.94 -45.41
C ALA A 10 31.23 3.37 -45.58
N ARG A 11 30.52 4.17 -46.39
CA ARG A 11 30.65 5.63 -46.38
C ARG A 11 30.44 6.06 -44.93
N GLU A 12 31.43 6.72 -44.32
CA GLU A 12 31.34 7.31 -42.97
C GLU A 12 29.96 7.95 -42.81
N PRO A 13 29.03 7.32 -42.06
CA PRO A 13 27.68 7.82 -41.99
C PRO A 13 27.75 9.16 -41.28
N GLY A 14 27.25 10.22 -41.92
CA GLY A 14 27.19 11.52 -41.28
C GLY A 14 26.51 11.40 -39.92
N LEU A 15 26.90 12.23 -38.95
CA LEU A 15 26.43 12.23 -37.55
C LEU A 15 24.91 11.96 -37.42
N PHE A 16 24.13 12.54 -38.33
CA PHE A 16 22.68 12.36 -38.39
C PHE A 16 22.23 10.93 -38.73
N THR A 17 22.90 10.24 -39.66
CA THR A 17 22.59 8.86 -40.05
C THR A 17 22.94 7.87 -38.94
N GLN A 18 24.04 8.11 -38.21
CA GLN A 18 24.40 7.30 -37.04
C GLN A 18 23.37 7.47 -35.91
N ALA A 19 22.94 8.70 -35.63
CA ALA A 19 21.92 8.98 -34.62
C ALA A 19 20.56 8.32 -34.95
N VAL A 20 20.14 8.33 -36.21
CA VAL A 20 18.90 7.67 -36.64
C VAL A 20 19.05 6.14 -36.60
N THR A 21 20.21 5.60 -36.98
CA THR A 21 20.43 4.14 -36.99
C THR A 21 20.51 3.57 -35.57
N SER A 22 21.20 4.24 -34.65
CA SER A 22 21.27 3.80 -33.24
C SER A 22 19.91 3.88 -32.55
N PHE A 23 19.13 4.92 -32.84
CA PHE A 23 17.76 5.04 -32.36
C PHE A 23 16.85 3.94 -32.94
N GLY A 24 16.97 3.66 -34.24
CA GLY A 24 16.22 2.58 -34.91
C GLY A 24 16.55 1.20 -34.36
N GLN A 25 17.84 0.90 -34.14
CA GLN A 25 18.27 -0.36 -33.53
C GLN A 25 17.77 -0.49 -32.09
N GLY A 26 17.90 0.57 -31.28
CA GLY A 26 17.38 0.56 -29.91
C GLY A 26 15.88 0.32 -29.84
N LEU A 27 15.10 0.90 -30.77
CA LEU A 27 13.66 0.70 -30.81
C LEU A 27 13.28 -0.74 -31.22
N ILE A 28 13.98 -1.33 -32.18
CA ILE A 28 13.79 -2.73 -32.58
C ILE A 28 14.15 -3.68 -31.42
N ASP A 29 15.23 -3.40 -30.69
CA ASP A 29 15.66 -4.20 -29.55
C ASP A 29 14.67 -4.15 -28.38
N VAL A 30 14.08 -2.98 -28.11
CA VAL A 30 13.02 -2.84 -27.10
C VAL A 30 11.79 -3.65 -27.50
N VAL A 31 11.36 -3.54 -28.76
CA VAL A 31 10.18 -4.28 -29.26
C VAL A 31 10.43 -5.79 -29.25
N SER A 32 11.61 -6.25 -29.65
CA SER A 32 11.96 -7.68 -29.65
C SER A 32 12.04 -8.25 -28.22
N THR A 33 12.62 -7.49 -27.29
CA THR A 33 12.71 -7.87 -25.88
C THR A 33 11.33 -7.95 -25.23
N LEU A 34 10.48 -6.93 -25.46
CA LEU A 34 9.09 -6.94 -24.99
C LEU A 34 8.31 -8.10 -25.60
N GLY A 35 8.49 -8.36 -26.90
CA GLY A 35 7.89 -9.51 -27.58
C GLY A 35 8.27 -10.85 -26.95
N GLY A 36 9.55 -11.02 -26.60
CA GLY A 36 10.04 -12.20 -25.88
C GLY A 36 9.41 -12.38 -24.50
N ILE A 37 9.33 -11.30 -23.71
CA ILE A 37 8.69 -11.33 -22.38
C ILE A 37 7.21 -11.70 -22.48
N VAL A 38 6.49 -11.12 -23.45
CA VAL A 38 5.06 -11.40 -23.68
C VAL A 38 4.85 -12.84 -24.14
N ALA A 39 5.69 -13.34 -25.06
CA ALA A 39 5.62 -14.72 -25.53
C ALA A 39 5.85 -15.71 -24.38
N MET A 40 6.88 -15.47 -23.55
CA MET A 40 7.16 -16.29 -22.37
C MET A 40 6.02 -16.25 -21.35
N GLY A 41 5.41 -15.08 -21.13
CA GLY A 41 4.22 -14.94 -20.28
C GLY A 41 3.01 -15.72 -20.81
N LEU A 42 2.77 -15.69 -22.12
CA LEU A 42 1.71 -16.47 -22.77
C LEU A 42 1.96 -17.97 -22.68
N ASP A 43 3.21 -18.40 -22.83
CA ASP A 43 3.59 -19.80 -22.66
C ASP A 43 3.32 -20.25 -21.22
N VAL A 44 3.74 -19.49 -20.21
CA VAL A 44 3.43 -19.79 -18.80
C VAL A 44 1.92 -19.94 -18.59
N PHE A 45 1.12 -19.03 -19.14
CA PHE A 45 -0.34 -19.09 -19.03
C PHE A 45 -0.91 -20.35 -19.70
N ARG A 46 -0.43 -20.71 -20.90
CA ARG A 46 -0.84 -21.91 -21.64
C ARG A 46 -0.45 -23.20 -20.91
N TRP A 47 0.78 -23.27 -20.40
CA TRP A 47 1.30 -24.43 -19.69
C TRP A 47 0.72 -24.57 -18.28
N SER A 48 0.27 -23.47 -17.67
CA SER A 48 -0.44 -23.47 -16.37
C SER A 48 -1.76 -24.25 -16.42
N VAL A 49 -2.46 -24.24 -17.55
CA VAL A 49 -3.75 -24.95 -17.71
C VAL A 49 -3.57 -26.43 -18.11
N ARG A 50 -2.40 -26.83 -18.61
CA ARG A 50 -2.10 -28.22 -18.97
C ARG A 50 -1.65 -29.04 -17.74
N ARG A 51 -2.31 -30.18 -17.49
CA ARG A 51 -1.85 -31.23 -16.55
C ARG A 51 -0.46 -31.74 -17.00
N PRO A 52 0.49 -32.10 -16.09
CA PRO A 52 0.30 -32.50 -14.68
C PRO A 52 0.69 -31.45 -13.62
N PHE A 53 -0.20 -31.22 -12.64
CA PHE A 53 0.07 -30.34 -11.50
C PHE A 53 0.98 -31.04 -10.48
N ARG A 54 2.22 -30.56 -10.33
CA ARG A 54 3.14 -31.01 -9.26
C ARG A 54 2.84 -30.23 -7.98
N LEU A 55 1.84 -30.68 -7.25
CA LEU A 55 1.33 -30.00 -6.05
C LEU A 55 2.42 -29.79 -4.97
N ALA A 56 3.37 -30.71 -4.82
CA ALA A 56 4.47 -30.56 -3.86
C ALA A 56 5.30 -29.28 -4.11
N ASN A 57 5.67 -29.02 -5.37
CA ASN A 57 6.41 -27.81 -5.74
C ASN A 57 5.54 -26.57 -5.59
N LEU A 58 4.23 -26.67 -5.84
CA LEU A 58 3.31 -25.56 -5.60
C LEU A 58 3.24 -25.20 -4.12
N PHE A 59 3.14 -26.18 -3.22
CA PHE A 59 3.09 -25.94 -1.76
C PHE A 59 4.38 -25.34 -1.23
N ALA A 60 5.54 -25.80 -1.69
CA ALA A 60 6.83 -25.19 -1.31
C ALA A 60 6.87 -23.70 -1.71
N GLN A 61 6.36 -23.36 -2.89
CA GLN A 61 6.35 -21.99 -3.38
C GLN A 61 5.29 -21.13 -2.67
N LEU A 62 4.15 -21.72 -2.32
CA LEU A 62 3.12 -21.08 -1.50
C LEU A 62 3.67 -20.73 -0.10
N ASP A 63 4.40 -21.65 0.53
CA ASP A 63 5.04 -21.41 1.83
C ASP A 63 6.10 -20.30 1.75
N PHE A 64 6.99 -20.38 0.75
CA PHE A 64 8.04 -19.39 0.54
C PHE A 64 7.49 -17.98 0.30
N VAL A 65 6.49 -17.84 -0.58
CA VAL A 65 5.88 -16.54 -0.91
C VAL A 65 5.00 -16.04 0.23
N GLY A 66 4.16 -16.93 0.75
CA GLY A 66 3.16 -16.63 1.77
C GLY A 66 3.81 -16.40 3.13
N VAL A 67 4.24 -17.48 3.79
CA VAL A 67 4.77 -17.45 5.16
C VAL A 67 5.96 -16.52 5.26
N GLY A 68 6.82 -16.51 4.23
CA GLY A 68 7.90 -15.54 4.14
C GLY A 68 7.40 -14.11 4.37
N SER A 69 6.37 -13.68 3.65
CA SER A 69 5.93 -12.29 3.59
C SER A 69 4.93 -11.86 4.67
N ILE A 70 4.34 -12.78 5.44
CA ILE A 70 3.33 -12.47 6.48
C ILE A 70 3.82 -11.43 7.49
N PHE A 71 5.06 -11.58 7.99
CA PHE A 71 5.58 -10.68 9.01
C PHE A 71 5.71 -9.23 8.50
N ILE A 72 6.23 -9.05 7.29
CA ILE A 72 6.43 -7.73 6.70
C ILE A 72 5.08 -7.08 6.39
N VAL A 73 4.14 -7.83 5.81
CA VAL A 73 2.81 -7.32 5.44
C VAL A 73 1.98 -6.96 6.68
N SER A 74 2.02 -7.76 7.74
CA SER A 74 1.31 -7.46 8.99
C SER A 74 1.86 -6.19 9.66
N LEU A 75 3.19 -6.08 9.75
CA LEU A 75 3.85 -4.93 10.35
C LEU A 75 3.52 -3.64 9.57
N THR A 76 3.74 -3.64 8.26
CA THR A 76 3.45 -2.49 7.41
C THR A 76 1.96 -2.14 7.44
N GLY A 77 1.05 -3.11 7.34
CA GLY A 77 -0.39 -2.88 7.40
C GLY A 77 -0.82 -2.21 8.69
N ALA A 78 -0.34 -2.68 9.84
CA ALA A 78 -0.63 -2.07 11.14
C ALA A 78 -0.17 -0.61 11.20
N PHE A 79 1.07 -0.31 10.79
CA PHE A 79 1.59 1.06 10.79
C PHE A 79 0.85 1.97 9.80
N THR A 80 0.58 1.51 8.59
CA THR A 80 -0.16 2.27 7.58
C THR A 80 -1.57 2.59 8.08
N GLY A 81 -2.27 1.63 8.72
CA GLY A 81 -3.59 1.86 9.30
C GLY A 81 -3.58 2.89 10.43
N MET A 82 -2.57 2.83 11.32
CA MET A 82 -2.39 3.82 12.40
C MET A 82 -2.19 5.24 11.86
N VAL A 83 -1.27 5.41 10.91
CA VAL A 83 -0.98 6.71 10.30
C VAL A 83 -2.21 7.24 9.55
N PHE A 84 -2.91 6.39 8.80
CA PHE A 84 -4.10 6.76 8.04
C PHE A 84 -5.26 7.21 8.95
N ALA A 85 -5.43 6.56 10.10
CA ALA A 85 -6.44 6.97 11.09
C ALA A 85 -6.11 8.34 11.72
N LEU A 86 -4.84 8.59 12.07
CA LEU A 86 -4.42 9.88 12.64
C LEU A 86 -4.65 11.04 11.66
N GLN A 87 -4.22 10.90 10.40
CA GLN A 87 -4.40 11.94 9.39
C GLN A 87 -5.90 12.19 9.10
N THR A 88 -6.70 11.13 9.02
CA THR A 88 -8.13 11.23 8.71
C THR A 88 -8.89 11.88 9.86
N SER A 89 -8.54 11.55 11.11
CA SER A 89 -9.14 12.20 12.29
C SER A 89 -8.85 13.70 12.33
N THR A 90 -7.69 14.14 11.84
CA THR A 90 -7.33 15.57 11.76
C THR A 90 -8.11 16.27 10.64
N ALA A 91 -8.33 15.60 9.51
CA ALA A 91 -9.11 16.16 8.41
C ALA A 91 -10.60 16.38 8.78
N PHE A 92 -11.25 15.41 9.42
CA PHE A 92 -12.68 15.51 9.76
C PHE A 92 -12.99 16.43 10.95
N GLN A 93 -11.99 16.77 11.77
CA GLN A 93 -12.15 17.76 12.84
C GLN A 93 -12.59 19.13 12.32
N LEU A 94 -12.18 19.51 11.11
CA LEU A 94 -12.55 20.81 10.52
C LEU A 94 -14.03 20.87 10.12
N PHE A 95 -14.66 19.71 9.93
CA PHE A 95 -16.05 19.59 9.48
C PHE A 95 -17.01 19.16 10.62
N ASP A 96 -16.50 19.07 11.86
CA ASP A 96 -17.22 18.57 13.06
C ASP A 96 -17.93 17.21 12.84
N ALA A 97 -17.42 16.40 11.90
CA ALA A 97 -18.02 15.14 11.46
C ALA A 97 -17.16 13.92 11.86
N GLU A 98 -16.89 13.78 13.15
CA GLU A 98 -15.93 12.79 13.68
C GLU A 98 -16.41 11.33 13.56
N SER A 99 -17.73 11.11 13.42
CA SER A 99 -18.32 9.78 13.21
C SER A 99 -18.01 9.17 11.84
N LEU A 100 -17.62 9.99 10.84
CA LEU A 100 -17.32 9.55 9.48
C LEU A 100 -15.88 9.05 9.30
N VAL A 101 -15.02 9.20 10.32
CA VAL A 101 -13.61 8.79 10.27
C VAL A 101 -13.49 7.28 10.03
N GLY A 102 -14.20 6.46 10.81
CA GLY A 102 -14.13 5.00 10.72
C GLY A 102 -14.50 4.45 9.33
N PRO A 103 -15.70 4.78 8.80
CA PRO A 103 -16.13 4.34 7.46
C PRO A 103 -15.18 4.79 6.34
N THR A 104 -14.68 6.04 6.42
CA THR A 104 -13.76 6.58 5.40
C THR A 104 -12.42 5.84 5.39
N VAL A 105 -11.88 5.55 6.58
CA VAL A 105 -10.64 4.76 6.73
C VAL A 105 -10.82 3.34 6.20
N ALA A 106 -11.93 2.68 6.56
CA ALA A 106 -12.21 1.33 6.11
C ALA A 106 -12.35 1.23 4.58
N LEU A 107 -13.09 2.16 3.95
CA LEU A 107 -13.28 2.18 2.50
C LEU A 107 -11.96 2.43 1.74
N THR A 108 -11.12 3.34 2.23
CA THR A 108 -9.87 3.70 1.55
C THR A 108 -8.82 2.59 1.67
N LEU A 109 -8.71 1.98 2.86
CA LEU A 109 -7.77 0.87 3.07
C LEU A 109 -8.15 -0.36 2.24
N THR A 110 -9.43 -0.73 2.23
CA THR A 110 -9.92 -1.95 1.56
C THR A 110 -9.84 -1.88 0.04
N ARG A 111 -10.19 -0.74 -0.58
CA ARG A 111 -10.31 -0.64 -2.05
C ARG A 111 -9.00 -0.33 -2.75
N GLU A 112 -8.20 0.57 -2.18
CA GLU A 112 -7.04 1.12 -2.88
C GLU A 112 -5.74 0.60 -2.26
N LEU A 113 -5.53 0.90 -0.98
CA LEU A 113 -4.22 0.75 -0.36
C LEU A 113 -3.83 -0.72 -0.14
N ALA A 114 -4.78 -1.58 0.28
CA ALA A 114 -4.47 -2.97 0.60
C ALA A 114 -3.95 -3.75 -0.62
N ALA A 115 -4.62 -3.62 -1.77
CA ALA A 115 -4.21 -4.30 -2.99
C ALA A 115 -2.87 -3.78 -3.53
N VAL A 116 -2.69 -2.45 -3.54
CA VAL A 116 -1.46 -1.81 -4.02
C VAL A 116 -0.26 -2.20 -3.15
N PHE A 117 -0.35 -2.07 -1.82
CA PHE A 117 0.76 -2.42 -0.95
C PHE A 117 1.09 -3.91 -0.97
N SER A 118 0.09 -4.78 -1.02
CA SER A 118 0.32 -6.23 -1.09
C SER A 118 1.01 -6.63 -2.39
N ALA A 119 0.58 -6.07 -3.53
CA ALA A 119 1.21 -6.32 -4.83
C ALA A 119 2.65 -5.80 -4.87
N LEU A 120 2.90 -4.60 -4.38
CA LEU A 120 4.24 -4.02 -4.31
C LEU A 120 5.17 -4.86 -3.43
N MET A 121 4.72 -5.25 -2.22
CA MET A 121 5.52 -6.05 -1.28
C MET A 121 5.92 -7.41 -1.84
N VAL A 122 4.96 -8.13 -2.44
CA VAL A 122 5.23 -9.44 -3.05
C VAL A 122 6.20 -9.29 -4.22
N THR A 123 6.00 -8.29 -5.09
CA THR A 123 6.87 -8.07 -6.24
C THR A 123 8.30 -7.73 -5.82
N MET A 124 8.47 -6.87 -4.81
CA MET A 124 9.79 -6.45 -4.32
C MET A 124 10.57 -7.61 -3.71
N ARG A 125 9.99 -8.31 -2.73
CA ARG A 125 10.70 -9.37 -2.02
C ARG A 125 10.74 -10.67 -2.81
N ALA A 126 9.56 -11.20 -3.14
CA ALA A 126 9.46 -12.52 -3.74
C ALA A 126 9.99 -12.48 -5.19
N GLY A 127 9.75 -11.40 -5.93
CA GLY A 127 10.30 -11.23 -7.28
C GLY A 127 11.82 -11.23 -7.32
N SER A 128 12.48 -10.46 -6.45
CA SER A 128 13.95 -10.42 -6.38
C SER A 128 14.56 -11.79 -6.01
N ALA A 129 13.98 -12.46 -5.01
CA ALA A 129 14.43 -13.79 -4.61
C ALA A 129 14.24 -14.82 -5.75
N MET A 130 13.09 -14.80 -6.44
CA MET A 130 12.82 -15.70 -7.57
C MET A 130 13.76 -15.45 -8.74
N CYS A 131 14.06 -14.18 -9.07
CA CYS A 131 15.02 -13.82 -10.11
C CYS A 131 16.43 -14.32 -9.77
N THR A 132 16.83 -14.21 -8.50
CA THR A 132 18.13 -14.68 -8.04
C THR A 132 18.22 -16.21 -8.15
N GLU A 133 17.20 -16.94 -7.72
CA GLU A 133 17.14 -18.41 -7.88
C GLU A 133 17.16 -18.86 -9.34
N LEU A 134 16.44 -18.17 -10.23
CA LEU A 134 16.46 -18.50 -11.66
C LEU A 134 17.83 -18.16 -12.28
N GLY A 135 18.44 -17.05 -11.86
CA GLY A 135 19.77 -16.65 -12.29
C GLY A 135 20.83 -17.66 -11.89
N THR A 136 20.81 -18.14 -10.65
CA THR A 136 21.75 -19.18 -10.19
C THR A 136 21.53 -20.51 -10.90
N MET A 137 20.28 -20.92 -11.14
CA MET A 137 19.96 -22.11 -11.93
C MET A 137 20.46 -22.01 -13.38
N ARG A 138 20.48 -20.79 -13.96
CA ARG A 138 21.02 -20.58 -15.30
C ARG A 138 22.54 -20.66 -15.33
N VAL A 139 23.23 -20.02 -14.38
CA VAL A 139 24.71 -20.03 -14.29
C VAL A 139 25.24 -21.43 -13.98
N THR A 140 24.46 -22.25 -13.27
CA THR A 140 24.82 -23.65 -12.94
C THR A 140 24.38 -24.67 -13.99
N GLU A 141 23.92 -24.22 -15.17
CA GLU A 141 23.45 -25.07 -16.29
C GLU A 141 22.29 -26.04 -15.94
N GLN A 142 21.63 -25.85 -14.79
CA GLN A 142 20.51 -26.72 -14.38
C GLN A 142 19.31 -26.59 -15.33
N VAL A 143 19.13 -25.40 -15.93
CA VAL A 143 18.08 -25.17 -16.92
C VAL A 143 18.34 -25.96 -18.21
N ASP A 144 19.60 -25.98 -18.68
CA ASP A 144 19.97 -26.76 -19.88
C ASP A 144 19.89 -28.27 -19.61
N ALA A 145 20.27 -28.70 -18.41
CA ALA A 145 20.14 -30.09 -17.99
C ALA A 145 18.69 -30.59 -18.08
N LEU A 146 17.70 -29.79 -17.67
CA LEU A 146 16.29 -30.15 -17.80
C LEU A 146 15.85 -30.29 -19.26
N GLU A 147 16.35 -29.44 -20.15
CA GLU A 147 16.06 -29.50 -21.58
C GLU A 147 16.60 -30.79 -22.22
N THR A 148 17.81 -31.21 -21.83
CA THR A 148 18.40 -32.50 -22.29
C THR A 148 17.62 -33.73 -21.81
N MET A 149 16.91 -33.63 -20.67
CA MET A 149 16.03 -34.68 -20.15
C MET A 149 14.62 -34.66 -20.78
N ALA A 150 14.41 -33.86 -21.83
CA ALA A 150 13.10 -33.66 -22.49
C ALA A 150 12.01 -33.15 -21.53
N VAL A 151 12.38 -32.42 -20.48
CA VAL A 151 11.47 -31.76 -19.55
C VAL A 151 11.40 -30.28 -19.89
N ASN A 152 10.18 -29.74 -20.07
CA ASN A 152 10.01 -28.32 -20.35
C ASN A 152 10.36 -27.47 -19.09
N PRO A 153 11.38 -26.60 -19.15
CA PRO A 153 11.82 -25.82 -17.99
C PRO A 153 10.81 -24.76 -17.56
N VAL A 154 10.05 -24.18 -18.50
CA VAL A 154 9.01 -23.16 -18.21
C VAL A 154 7.90 -23.76 -17.36
N GLN A 155 7.44 -24.96 -17.74
CA GLN A 155 6.39 -25.67 -17.00
C GLN A 155 6.87 -26.11 -15.61
N TYR A 156 8.13 -26.52 -15.46
CA TYR A 156 8.64 -27.04 -14.19
C TYR A 156 9.03 -25.94 -13.19
N LEU A 157 9.63 -24.84 -13.65
CA LEU A 157 10.17 -23.78 -12.79
C LEU A 157 9.20 -22.60 -12.63
N LEU A 158 8.68 -22.08 -13.74
CA LEU A 158 7.95 -20.81 -13.74
C LEU A 158 6.49 -20.93 -13.33
N VAL A 159 5.78 -21.94 -13.88
CA VAL A 159 4.35 -22.15 -13.62
C VAL A 159 4.00 -22.21 -12.12
N PRO A 160 4.67 -23.03 -11.27
CA PRO A 160 4.31 -23.09 -9.85
C PRO A 160 4.57 -21.76 -9.12
N ARG A 161 5.58 -20.99 -9.50
CA ARG A 161 5.90 -19.68 -8.89
C ARG A 161 4.84 -18.63 -9.22
N VAL A 162 4.42 -18.57 -10.48
CA VAL A 162 3.38 -17.63 -10.94
C VAL A 162 2.03 -17.98 -10.31
N LEU A 163 1.66 -19.27 -10.27
CA LEU A 163 0.44 -19.72 -9.60
C LEU A 163 0.48 -19.43 -8.10
N ALA A 164 1.59 -19.70 -7.42
CA ALA A 164 1.73 -19.38 -6.00
C ALA A 164 1.56 -17.88 -5.73
N GLY A 165 2.18 -17.02 -6.53
CA GLY A 165 1.99 -15.56 -6.45
C GLY A 165 0.54 -15.13 -6.68
N LEU A 166 -0.13 -15.70 -7.68
CA LEU A 166 -1.52 -15.38 -8.02
C LEU A 166 -2.49 -15.70 -6.87
N PHE A 167 -2.29 -16.82 -6.16
CA PHE A 167 -3.13 -17.19 -5.01
C PHE A 167 -2.72 -16.46 -3.73
N MET A 168 -1.43 -16.21 -3.53
CA MET A 168 -0.93 -15.59 -2.30
C MET A 168 -1.23 -14.09 -2.26
N VAL A 169 -1.08 -13.33 -3.35
CA VAL A 169 -1.36 -11.88 -3.35
C VAL A 169 -2.73 -11.51 -2.76
N PRO A 170 -3.87 -12.11 -3.19
CA PRO A 170 -5.18 -11.81 -2.60
C PRO A 170 -5.29 -12.27 -1.14
N ALA A 171 -4.67 -13.41 -0.78
CA ALA A 171 -4.65 -13.89 0.61
C ALA A 171 -3.90 -12.91 1.55
N LEU A 172 -2.74 -12.40 1.11
CA LEU A 172 -1.98 -11.41 1.85
C LEU A 172 -2.70 -10.05 1.90
N THR A 173 -3.47 -9.72 0.87
CA THR A 173 -4.30 -8.49 0.84
C THR A 173 -5.38 -8.53 1.93
N MET A 174 -6.03 -9.68 2.14
CA MET A 174 -6.97 -9.84 3.26
C MET A 174 -6.26 -9.67 4.61
N LEU A 175 -5.07 -10.25 4.77
CA LEU A 175 -4.29 -10.12 5.99
C LEU A 175 -3.89 -8.66 6.26
N PHE A 176 -3.41 -7.95 5.23
CA PHE A 176 -3.10 -6.51 5.32
C PHE A 176 -4.30 -5.71 5.80
N ASN A 177 -5.50 -5.97 5.25
CA ASN A 177 -6.70 -5.27 5.64
C ASN A 177 -7.08 -5.52 7.10
N THR A 178 -7.00 -6.77 7.58
CA THR A 178 -7.29 -7.10 8.98
C THR A 178 -6.32 -6.41 9.95
N MET A 179 -5.02 -6.43 9.66
CA MET A 179 -3.99 -5.77 10.47
C MET A 179 -4.09 -4.24 10.41
N GLY A 180 -4.39 -3.68 9.24
CA GLY A 180 -4.59 -2.25 9.05
C GLY A 180 -5.82 -1.71 9.78
N MET A 181 -6.94 -2.44 9.74
CA MET A 181 -8.12 -2.10 10.55
C MET A 181 -7.83 -2.21 12.05
N GLY A 182 -7.08 -3.23 12.48
CA GLY A 182 -6.62 -3.36 13.85
C GLY A 182 -5.79 -2.17 14.32
N GLY A 183 -4.80 -1.74 13.53
CA GLY A 183 -3.97 -0.56 13.80
C GLY A 183 -4.78 0.73 13.85
N ALA A 184 -5.69 0.93 12.89
CA ALA A 184 -6.59 2.08 12.86
C ALA A 184 -7.49 2.15 14.10
N TYR A 185 -8.00 1.01 14.58
CA TYR A 185 -8.83 0.92 15.78
C TYR A 185 -8.06 1.34 17.04
N VAL A 186 -6.82 0.86 17.21
CA VAL A 186 -5.96 1.23 18.36
C VAL A 186 -5.76 2.74 18.43
N VAL A 187 -5.48 3.36 17.28
CA VAL A 187 -5.33 4.83 17.20
C VAL A 187 -6.65 5.55 17.42
N ALA A 188 -7.75 5.07 16.85
CA ALA A 188 -9.05 5.71 17.06
C ALA A 188 -9.41 5.72 18.56
N VAL A 189 -9.25 4.61 19.28
CA VAL A 189 -9.51 4.60 20.72
C VAL A 189 -8.50 5.49 21.49
N GLY A 190 -7.20 5.41 21.14
CA GLY A 190 -6.15 6.17 21.81
C GLY A 190 -6.21 7.69 21.58
N ALA A 191 -6.54 8.13 20.37
CA ALA A 191 -6.64 9.54 20.00
C ALA A 191 -7.85 10.24 20.65
N TRP A 192 -8.95 9.51 20.85
CA TRP A 192 -10.09 10.04 21.58
C TRP A 192 -9.83 10.14 23.08
N ALA A 193 -9.09 9.19 23.66
CA ALA A 193 -8.71 9.21 25.08
C ALA A 193 -7.76 10.37 25.44
N SER A 194 -6.92 10.82 24.50
CA SER A 194 -5.92 11.87 24.75
C SER A 194 -6.44 13.29 24.54
N ARG A 195 -7.67 13.50 24.06
CA ARG A 195 -8.23 14.84 23.91
C ARG A 195 -8.77 15.36 25.24
N PRO A 196 -8.14 16.36 25.88
CA PRO A 196 -8.77 17.06 26.98
C PRO A 196 -10.08 17.65 26.47
N ALA A 197 -11.18 17.38 27.20
CA ALA A 197 -12.50 17.93 26.94
C ALA A 197 -12.34 19.38 26.52
N ARG A 198 -12.74 19.70 25.27
CA ARG A 198 -12.58 21.00 24.60
C ARG A 198 -12.59 22.10 25.64
N SER A 199 -11.39 22.57 25.98
CA SER A 199 -11.21 23.71 26.84
C SER A 199 -12.06 24.81 26.25
N CYS A 200 -13.00 25.32 27.06
CA CYS A 200 -13.79 26.49 26.75
C CYS A 200 -12.83 27.66 26.47
N ARG A 201 -12.30 27.74 25.25
CA ARG A 201 -11.63 28.94 24.78
C ARG A 201 -12.75 29.93 24.53
N ALA A 202 -13.05 30.71 25.56
CA ALA A 202 -13.93 31.85 25.46
C ALA A 202 -13.45 32.73 24.29
N PRO A 203 -14.32 33.09 23.35
CA PRO A 203 -13.97 34.04 22.29
C PRO A 203 -13.57 35.38 22.94
N SER A 204 -12.46 35.96 22.50
CA SER A 204 -11.94 37.24 23.03
C SER A 204 -12.83 38.44 22.69
N ASN A 205 -13.86 38.26 21.86
CA ASN A 205 -14.90 39.23 21.59
C ASN A 205 -16.22 38.77 22.23
N GLY A 206 -16.68 39.52 23.23
CA GLY A 206 -17.82 39.18 24.11
C GLY A 206 -19.20 39.14 23.45
N TRP A 207 -19.41 38.28 22.45
CA TRP A 207 -20.71 38.04 21.83
C TRP A 207 -21.20 36.62 22.09
N ARG A 208 -22.08 36.54 23.10
CA ARG A 208 -23.15 35.56 23.42
C ARG A 208 -22.90 34.06 23.15
N PRO A 209 -23.15 33.18 24.15
CA PRO A 209 -23.21 31.75 23.93
C PRO A 209 -24.56 31.39 23.28
N LYS A 210 -24.53 30.90 22.04
CA LYS A 210 -25.63 30.12 21.49
C LYS A 210 -25.12 28.71 21.16
N MET A 211 -25.83 27.74 21.73
CA MET A 211 -25.85 26.32 21.38
C MET A 211 -24.56 25.54 21.62
N CYS A 212 -24.35 25.20 22.89
CA CYS A 212 -23.81 23.89 23.22
C CYS A 212 -25.00 22.92 23.27
N SER A 213 -25.39 22.35 22.14
CA SER A 213 -26.41 21.31 22.09
C SER A 213 -25.90 20.05 21.40
N ARG A 214 -25.86 18.99 22.20
CA ARG A 214 -25.93 17.56 21.87
C ARG A 214 -24.72 16.89 21.21
N GLY A 215 -24.11 15.99 21.98
CA GLY A 215 -23.27 14.93 21.47
C GLY A 215 -22.66 14.07 22.57
N SER A 216 -23.46 13.13 23.10
CA SER A 216 -23.04 11.85 23.72
C SER A 216 -22.17 11.83 24.99
N SER A 217 -22.85 11.49 26.09
CA SER A 217 -22.47 10.52 27.14
C SER A 217 -21.22 10.74 28.01
N ARG A 218 -21.51 11.05 29.28
CA ARG A 218 -20.72 10.80 30.52
C ARG A 218 -19.42 11.59 30.71
N ALA A 219 -19.56 12.87 31.04
CA ALA A 219 -18.70 13.52 32.04
C ALA A 219 -19.52 14.59 32.78
N PRO A 220 -19.69 14.52 34.12
CA PRO A 220 -20.26 15.63 34.87
C PRO A 220 -19.26 16.80 34.83
N CYS A 221 -19.64 17.92 34.20
CA CYS A 221 -18.94 19.19 34.36
C CYS A 221 -19.18 19.73 35.78
N SER A 222 -18.44 19.22 36.76
CA SER A 222 -18.46 19.70 38.16
C SER A 222 -17.59 20.95 38.40
N GLY A 223 -17.27 21.71 37.35
CA GLY A 223 -16.26 22.77 37.41
C GLY A 223 -16.62 24.05 36.65
N CYS A 224 -17.88 24.48 36.66
CA CYS A 224 -18.24 25.82 36.17
C CYS A 224 -18.34 26.82 37.35
N PRO A 225 -17.38 27.75 37.52
CA PRO A 225 -17.41 28.75 38.58
C PRO A 225 -18.49 29.84 38.38
N TRP A 226 -19.17 29.83 37.23
CA TRP A 226 -20.05 30.92 36.79
C TRP A 226 -21.50 30.85 37.28
N ARG A 227 -21.88 29.80 38.02
CA ARG A 227 -23.25 29.67 38.56
C ARG A 227 -23.44 30.38 39.92
N SER A 228 -22.38 30.76 40.62
CA SER A 228 -22.46 31.39 41.95
C SER A 228 -22.47 32.93 41.95
N SER A 229 -22.17 33.59 40.83
CA SER A 229 -21.94 35.05 40.81
C SER A 229 -23.16 35.91 40.44
N ALA A 230 -24.33 35.29 40.22
CA ALA A 230 -25.55 36.00 39.78
C ALA A 230 -26.61 36.18 40.89
N ALA A 231 -26.34 35.80 42.14
CA ALA A 231 -27.32 35.80 43.24
C ALA A 231 -27.16 36.91 44.29
N SER A 232 -26.22 37.87 44.15
CA SER A 232 -25.93 38.84 45.24
C SER A 232 -25.99 40.32 44.86
N ARG A 233 -26.57 40.72 43.72
CA ARG A 233 -26.77 42.14 43.39
C ARG A 233 -28.25 42.51 43.36
N GLY A 234 -28.80 42.68 44.56
CA GLY A 234 -30.13 43.22 44.80
C GLY A 234 -30.20 43.98 46.12
N SER A 235 -29.72 45.23 46.14
CA SER A 235 -30.17 46.27 47.08
C SER A 235 -29.71 47.65 46.57
N THR A 236 -30.68 48.51 46.32
CA THR A 236 -30.58 49.88 45.79
C THR A 236 -30.18 50.89 46.91
N PRO A 237 -30.26 52.23 46.75
CA PRO A 237 -29.12 53.14 46.85
C PRO A 237 -29.17 54.05 48.09
N ARG A 238 -28.07 54.71 48.46
CA ARG A 238 -28.14 55.96 49.25
C ARG A 238 -26.94 56.88 49.00
N ALA A 239 -27.31 58.06 48.50
CA ALA A 239 -26.80 59.41 48.72
C ALA A 239 -25.35 59.66 49.19
N ALA A 240 -24.74 60.63 48.48
CA ALA A 240 -23.62 61.49 48.85
C ALA A 240 -23.73 62.10 50.28
N PRO A 241 -22.65 62.69 50.84
CA PRO A 241 -22.19 64.00 50.37
C PRO A 241 -20.67 64.17 50.23
N ARG A 242 -20.34 65.26 49.54
CA ARG A 242 -19.02 65.90 49.39
C ARG A 242 -18.49 66.41 50.73
N GLY A 243 -17.17 66.39 50.85
CA GLY A 243 -16.34 67.09 51.83
C GLY A 243 -14.91 66.98 51.36
#